data_AF-A0A1F3B4S6-F1
#
_entry.id   AF-A0A1F3B4S6-F1
#
_cell.length_a   1.000
_cell.length_b   1.000
_cell.length_c   1.000
_cell.angle_alpha   90.00
_cell.angle_beta   90.00
_cell.angle_gamma   90.00
#
_symmetry.space_group_name_H-M   'P 1'
#
loop_
_entity.id
_entity.type
_entity.pdbx_description
1 polymer ?
#
loop_
_entity_poly.entity_id
_entity_poly.type
_entity_poly.pdbx_seq_one_letter_code
_entity_poly.pdbx_strand_id
1 'polypeptide(L)'
;MACFQAVSATPEDDAAQHVRQWVSLRGLAAGRLFGFDVPVSPEQRRHGLRGYEVWAVLPADAPPSGGAPTRDFPGGLYAVMTIYDPFDDPFTVIPEGWRRLQAWVTGSAEYQPAGHQYLEEIVKEGRSRHLAIYYPVTAAWIASAA
;
A
#
# COMPACT_ATOMS: atom_id res chain seq x y z
N MET A 1 1.46 4.37 12.53
CA MET A 1 1.11 5.04 11.25
C MET A 1 -0.20 5.79 11.40
N ALA A 2 -0.43 6.87 10.67
CA ALA A 2 -1.76 7.48 10.55
C ALA A 2 -2.50 6.85 9.36
N CYS A 3 -3.78 6.53 9.53
CA CYS A 3 -4.55 5.81 8.52
C CYS A 3 -5.80 6.60 8.13
N PHE A 4 -6.22 6.48 6.88
CA PHE A 4 -7.53 6.98 6.45
C PHE A 4 -8.08 6.08 5.35
N GLN A 5 -9.33 5.63 5.52
CA GLN A 5 -10.06 4.85 4.51
C GLN A 5 -11.09 5.74 3.84
N ALA A 6 -11.11 5.75 2.52
CA ALA A 6 -12.11 6.44 1.71
C ALA A 6 -12.95 5.44 0.92
N VAL A 7 -14.23 5.79 0.72
CA VAL A 7 -15.11 5.12 -0.24
C VAL A 7 -15.71 6.20 -1.13
N SER A 8 -15.27 6.24 -2.39
CA SER A 8 -15.67 7.26 -3.36
C SER A 8 -15.39 6.78 -4.79
N ALA A 9 -15.55 7.66 -5.78
CA ALA A 9 -15.10 7.40 -7.15
C ALA A 9 -13.55 7.46 -7.28
N THR A 10 -12.90 8.24 -6.40
CA THR A 10 -11.45 8.53 -6.40
C THR A 10 -10.85 8.32 -5.00
N PRO A 11 -11.04 7.13 -4.37
CA PRO A 11 -10.69 6.93 -2.97
C PRO A 11 -9.19 7.04 -2.69
N GLU A 12 -8.32 6.78 -3.68
CA GLU A 12 -6.87 6.96 -3.55
C GLU A 12 -6.51 8.42 -3.27
N ASP A 13 -7.06 9.34 -4.07
CA ASP A 13 -6.81 10.78 -3.92
C ASP A 13 -7.44 11.31 -2.64
N ASP A 14 -8.69 10.90 -2.35
CA ASP A 14 -9.42 11.34 -1.16
C ASP A 14 -8.72 10.90 0.13
N ALA A 15 -8.31 9.63 0.22
CA ALA A 15 -7.60 9.11 1.39
C ALA A 15 -6.21 9.72 1.54
N ALA A 16 -5.47 9.88 0.44
CA ALA A 16 -4.16 10.49 0.46
C ALA A 16 -4.22 11.98 0.83
N GLN A 17 -5.25 12.71 0.39
CA GLN A 17 -5.47 14.10 0.78
C GLN A 17 -5.77 14.20 2.28
N HIS A 18 -6.70 13.39 2.78
CA HIS A 18 -7.09 13.42 4.19
C HIS A 18 -5.91 13.11 5.12
N VAL A 19 -5.15 12.05 4.84
CA VAL A 19 -4.02 11.70 5.69
C VAL A 19 -2.92 12.77 5.65
N ARG A 20 -2.63 13.35 4.46
CA ARG A 20 -1.64 14.43 4.35
C ARG A 20 -2.09 15.68 5.09
N GLN A 21 -3.35 16.08 4.95
CA GLN A 21 -3.92 17.21 5.67
C GLN A 21 -3.85 16.99 7.18
N TRP A 22 -4.21 15.79 7.63
CA TRP A 22 -4.14 15.43 9.04
C TRP A 22 -2.71 15.54 9.59
N VAL A 23 -1.72 14.98 8.87
CA VAL A 23 -0.31 15.06 9.27
C VAL A 23 0.16 16.52 9.29
N SER A 24 -0.16 17.29 8.26
CA SER A 24 0.23 18.70 8.13
C SER A 24 -0.38 19.59 9.21
N LEU A 25 -1.65 19.39 9.58
CA LEU A 25 -2.32 20.17 10.64
C LEU A 25 -1.68 19.98 12.01
N ARG A 26 -0.91 18.90 12.19
CA ARG A 26 -0.15 18.62 13.41
C ARG A 26 1.29 19.13 13.35
N GLY A 27 1.65 19.88 12.31
CA GLY A 27 3.03 20.35 12.10
C GLY A 27 4.02 19.22 11.82
N LEU A 28 3.53 18.04 11.43
CA LEU A 28 4.35 16.89 11.10
C LEU A 28 4.59 16.85 9.57
N ALA A 29 5.70 16.27 9.16
CA ALA A 29 5.93 15.90 7.77
C ALA A 29 5.42 14.48 7.54
N ALA A 30 4.59 14.28 6.51
CA ALA A 30 4.21 12.94 6.08
C ALA A 30 5.45 12.28 5.47
N GLY A 31 5.85 11.14 6.02
CA GLY A 31 6.88 10.31 5.42
C GLY A 31 6.35 9.57 4.20
N ARG A 32 6.66 8.29 4.12
CA ARG A 32 6.16 7.40 3.08
C ARG A 32 4.64 7.20 3.23
N LEU A 33 3.96 7.06 2.10
CA LEU A 33 2.54 6.75 2.04
C LEU A 33 2.35 5.40 1.37
N PHE A 34 1.57 4.54 2.02
CA PHE A 34 1.22 3.23 1.50
C PHE A 34 -0.28 3.13 1.30
N GLY A 35 -0.71 2.52 0.21
CA GLY A 35 -2.11 2.35 -0.13
C GLY A 35 -2.47 0.89 -0.41
N PHE A 36 -3.75 0.55 -0.27
CA PHE A 36 -4.30 -0.72 -0.71
C PHE A 36 -5.83 -0.66 -0.82
N ASP A 37 -6.39 -1.50 -1.68
CA ASP A 37 -7.82 -1.63 -1.88
C ASP A 37 -8.53 -2.16 -0.62
N VAL A 38 -9.73 -1.65 -0.37
CA VAL A 38 -10.62 -2.11 0.69
C VAL A 38 -11.96 -2.53 0.08
N PRO A 39 -12.53 -3.67 0.50
CA PRO A 39 -13.83 -4.11 -0.02
C PRO A 39 -14.92 -3.09 0.30
N VAL A 40 -15.75 -2.82 -0.72
CA VAL A 40 -16.98 -2.04 -0.61
C VAL A 40 -18.20 -2.94 -0.72
N SER A 41 -19.37 -2.45 -0.31
CA SER A 41 -20.62 -3.19 -0.46
C SER A 41 -20.99 -3.37 -1.95
N PRO A 42 -21.77 -4.40 -2.31
CA PRO A 42 -22.28 -4.55 -3.67
C PRO A 42 -23.05 -3.32 -4.17
N GLU A 43 -23.77 -2.64 -3.27
CA GLU A 43 -24.48 -1.40 -3.58
C GLU A 43 -23.53 -0.26 -3.93
N GLN A 44 -22.50 -0.04 -3.10
CA GLN A 44 -21.45 0.94 -3.37
C GLN A 44 -20.78 0.70 -4.72
N ARG A 45 -20.44 -0.57 -5.05
CA ARG A 45 -19.90 -0.92 -6.38
C ARG A 45 -20.86 -0.59 -7.52
N ARG A 46 -22.17 -0.86 -7.37
CA ARG A 46 -23.17 -0.51 -8.39
C ARG A 46 -23.26 1.00 -8.63
N HIS A 47 -22.94 1.81 -7.63
CA HIS A 47 -22.83 3.27 -7.75
C HIS A 47 -21.44 3.74 -8.22
N GLY A 48 -20.58 2.84 -8.69
CA GLY A 48 -19.24 3.18 -9.18
C GLY A 48 -18.24 3.54 -8.08
N LEU A 49 -18.55 3.23 -6.81
CA LEU A 49 -17.67 3.51 -5.69
C LEU A 49 -16.66 2.38 -5.50
N ARG A 50 -15.44 2.76 -5.11
CA ARG A 50 -14.33 1.89 -4.75
C ARG A 50 -13.86 2.25 -3.33
N GLY A 51 -13.19 1.32 -2.67
CA GLY A 51 -12.64 1.52 -1.33
C GLY A 51 -11.12 1.47 -1.37
N TYR A 52 -10.47 2.42 -0.70
CA TYR A 52 -9.01 2.45 -0.59
C TYR A 52 -8.61 3.00 0.78
N GLU A 53 -7.57 2.45 1.38
CA GLU A 53 -7.00 2.95 2.63
C GLU A 53 -5.57 3.41 2.39
N VAL A 54 -5.22 4.57 2.94
CA VAL A 54 -3.85 5.12 2.90
C VAL A 54 -3.29 5.20 4.30
N TRP A 55 -2.05 4.74 4.44
CA TRP A 55 -1.24 4.78 5.64
C TRP A 55 -0.07 5.73 5.45
N ALA A 56 0.06 6.70 6.35
CA ALA A 56 1.21 7.57 6.45
C ALA A 56 2.15 7.11 7.57
N VAL A 57 3.42 6.92 7.22
CA VAL A 57 4.49 6.75 8.20
C VAL A 57 4.65 8.06 8.95
N LEU A 58 4.52 7.98 10.28
CA LEU A 58 4.73 9.11 11.18
C LEU A 58 6.17 9.06 11.72
N PRO A 59 6.75 10.21 12.06
CA PRO A 59 7.97 10.26 12.86
C PRO A 59 7.84 9.43 14.16
N ALA A 60 8.94 8.84 14.61
CA ALA A 60 8.95 7.98 15.81
C ALA A 60 8.58 8.75 17.10
N ASP A 61 8.80 10.07 17.11
CA ASP A 61 8.49 11.00 18.19
C ASP A 61 7.12 11.69 18.00
N ALA A 62 6.33 11.29 16.99
CA ALA A 62 5.01 11.85 16.77
C ALA A 62 4.12 11.64 18.02
N PRO A 63 3.49 12.71 18.56
CA PRO A 63 2.68 12.58 19.75
C PRO A 63 1.48 11.64 19.50
N PRO A 64 1.01 10.90 20.52
CA PRO A 64 -0.19 10.08 20.42
C PRO A 64 -1.35 10.90 19.89
N SER A 65 -2.10 10.38 18.91
CA SER A 65 -3.27 11.07 18.40
C SER A 65 -4.50 10.65 19.18
N GLY A 66 -5.04 11.53 20.01
CA GLY A 66 -6.27 11.32 20.77
C GLY A 66 -7.56 11.25 19.94
N GLY A 67 -7.50 10.95 18.64
CA GLY A 67 -8.69 10.95 17.77
C GLY A 67 -8.50 10.58 16.30
N ALA A 68 -7.28 10.33 15.82
CA ALA A 68 -7.07 9.72 14.49
C ALA A 68 -6.92 8.21 14.64
N PRO A 69 -7.34 7.41 13.64
CA PRO A 69 -7.05 5.99 13.65
C PRO A 69 -5.56 5.80 13.33
N THR A 70 -4.71 5.91 14.36
CA THR A 70 -3.34 5.44 14.27
C THR A 70 -3.33 3.92 14.40
N ARG A 71 -2.60 3.25 13.52
CA ARG A 71 -2.34 1.80 13.63
C ARG A 71 -0.87 1.54 13.81
N ASP A 72 -0.56 0.62 14.70
CA ASP A 72 0.75 -0.02 14.73
C ASP A 72 0.79 -1.09 13.65
N PHE A 73 1.83 -1.04 12.84
CA PHE A 73 2.07 -1.99 11.78
C PHE A 73 3.50 -2.49 11.90
N PRO A 74 3.72 -3.75 12.29
CA PRO A 74 5.06 -4.27 12.54
C PRO A 74 5.89 -4.44 11.26
N GLY A 75 5.26 -4.29 10.09
CA GLY A 75 5.89 -4.61 8.82
C GLY A 75 6.04 -6.12 8.63
N GLY A 76 7.05 -6.49 7.84
CA GLY A 76 7.36 -7.87 7.49
C GLY A 76 8.34 -7.91 6.33
N LEU A 77 8.65 -9.11 5.86
CA LEU A 77 9.42 -9.29 4.64
C LEU A 77 8.50 -9.11 3.41
N TYR A 78 9.04 -8.49 2.37
CA TYR A 78 8.31 -8.17 1.15
C TYR A 78 9.15 -8.45 -0.09
N ALA A 79 8.53 -9.04 -1.11
CA ALA A 79 9.01 -8.94 -2.47
C ALA A 79 8.49 -7.63 -3.07
N VAL A 80 9.36 -6.84 -3.70
CA VAL A 80 9.02 -5.50 -4.17
C VAL A 80 9.29 -5.39 -5.66
N MET A 81 8.34 -4.83 -6.40
CA MET A 81 8.52 -4.51 -7.82
C MET A 81 8.09 -3.08 -8.08
N THR A 82 8.89 -2.35 -8.85
CA THR A 82 8.54 -1.01 -9.34
C THR A 82 7.95 -1.12 -10.74
N ILE A 83 6.78 -0.53 -10.90
CA ILE A 83 6.08 -0.37 -12.17
C ILE A 83 6.33 1.08 -12.62
N TYR A 84 6.99 1.21 -13.77
CA TYR A 84 7.28 2.49 -14.41
C TYR A 84 6.07 2.93 -15.25
N ASP A 85 5.83 4.24 -15.29
CA ASP A 85 4.70 4.87 -15.99
C ASP A 85 3.33 4.18 -15.74
N PRO A 86 3.00 3.83 -14.47
CA PRO A 86 1.83 3.01 -14.14
C PRO A 86 0.51 3.73 -14.39
N PHE A 87 0.53 5.05 -14.62
CA PHE A 87 -0.67 5.89 -14.75
C PHE A 87 -1.08 6.16 -16.20
N ASP A 88 -0.33 5.65 -17.18
CA ASP A 88 -0.71 5.76 -18.60
C ASP A 88 -1.89 4.84 -18.93
N ASP A 89 -1.91 3.63 -18.36
CA ASP A 89 -3.03 2.68 -18.40
C ASP A 89 -3.12 1.88 -17.08
N PRO A 90 -3.57 2.51 -15.97
CA PRO A 90 -3.46 1.94 -14.64
C PRO A 90 -4.27 0.66 -14.46
N PHE A 91 -5.41 0.52 -15.14
CA PHE A 91 -6.27 -0.66 -15.04
C PHE A 91 -5.73 -1.89 -15.77
N THR A 92 -4.72 -1.72 -16.63
CA THR A 92 -4.04 -2.83 -17.30
C THR A 92 -2.67 -3.08 -16.69
N VAL A 93 -1.88 -2.02 -16.52
CA VAL A 93 -0.46 -2.10 -16.16
C VAL A 93 -0.27 -2.52 -14.70
N ILE A 94 -1.08 -1.99 -13.78
CA ILE A 94 -0.95 -2.31 -12.35
C ILE A 94 -1.36 -3.76 -12.06
N PRO A 95 -2.51 -4.28 -12.55
CA PRO A 95 -2.86 -5.69 -12.37
C PRO A 95 -1.86 -6.66 -13.00
N GLU A 96 -1.33 -6.33 -14.18
CA GLU A 96 -0.28 -7.13 -14.82
C GLU A 96 1.02 -7.14 -13.99
N GLY A 97 1.38 -6.01 -13.37
CA GLY A 97 2.48 -5.94 -12.42
C GLY A 97 2.28 -6.87 -11.23
N TRP A 98 1.12 -6.80 -10.58
CA TRP A 98 0.76 -7.72 -9.49
C TRP A 98 0.82 -9.20 -9.92
N ARG A 99 0.31 -9.53 -11.11
CA ARG A 99 0.36 -10.90 -11.67
C ARG A 99 1.79 -11.40 -11.84
N ARG A 100 2.69 -10.57 -12.35
CA ARG A 100 4.11 -10.92 -12.53
C ARG A 100 4.83 -11.15 -11.21
N LEU A 101 4.61 -10.25 -10.24
CA LEU A 101 5.22 -10.38 -8.91
C LEU A 101 4.69 -11.63 -8.19
N GLN A 102 3.38 -11.89 -8.28
CA GLN A 102 2.80 -13.12 -7.75
C GLN A 102 3.43 -14.36 -8.38
N ALA A 103 3.55 -14.41 -9.71
CA ALA A 103 4.16 -15.55 -10.39
C ALA A 103 5.61 -15.80 -9.93
N TRP A 104 6.38 -14.73 -9.75
CA TRP A 104 7.74 -14.81 -9.20
C TRP A 104 7.75 -15.35 -7.76
N VAL A 105 6.90 -14.82 -6.88
CA VAL A 105 6.81 -15.29 -5.48
C VAL A 105 6.40 -16.76 -5.44
N THR A 106 5.38 -17.17 -6.18
CA THR A 106 4.89 -18.56 -6.16
C THR A 106 5.82 -19.54 -6.85
N GLY A 107 6.71 -19.06 -7.74
CA GLY A 107 7.75 -19.85 -8.38
C GLY A 107 9.07 -19.89 -7.59
N SER A 108 9.18 -19.16 -6.48
CA SER A 108 10.39 -19.09 -5.68
C SER A 108 10.56 -20.32 -4.81
N ALA A 109 11.80 -20.85 -4.74
CA ALA A 109 12.18 -21.87 -3.78
C ALA A 109 12.53 -21.27 -2.39
N GLU A 110 12.82 -19.97 -2.34
CA GLU A 110 13.32 -19.27 -1.15
C GLU A 110 12.23 -18.51 -0.41
N TYR A 111 11.13 -18.17 -1.09
CA TYR A 111 10.07 -17.33 -0.55
C TYR A 111 8.70 -17.92 -0.78
N GLN A 112 7.80 -17.71 0.18
CA GLN A 112 6.40 -18.10 0.09
C GLN A 112 5.50 -16.91 0.44
N PRO A 113 4.27 -16.84 -0.09
CA PRO A 113 3.29 -15.83 0.31
C PRO A 113 3.09 -15.79 1.82
N ALA A 114 3.04 -14.60 2.40
CA ALA A 114 2.71 -14.38 3.81
C ALA A 114 1.34 -13.69 3.97
N GLY A 115 0.78 -13.76 5.18
CA GLY A 115 -0.58 -13.30 5.48
C GLY A 115 -0.72 -11.84 5.89
N HIS A 116 0.35 -11.04 5.85
CA HIS A 116 0.30 -9.62 6.18
C HIS A 116 -0.07 -8.75 4.97
N GLN A 117 -0.21 -7.44 5.17
CA GLN A 117 -0.85 -6.53 4.22
C GLN A 117 -0.04 -6.33 2.92
N TYR A 118 -0.70 -6.42 1.77
CA TYR A 118 -0.18 -5.94 0.47
C TYR A 118 -0.15 -4.42 0.45
N LEU A 119 0.90 -3.81 -0.08
CA LEU A 119 1.05 -2.35 -0.09
C LEU A 119 1.40 -1.83 -1.47
N GLU A 120 0.97 -0.61 -1.74
CA GLU A 120 1.34 0.18 -2.91
C GLU A 120 1.94 1.51 -2.45
N GLU A 121 3.03 1.96 -3.07
CA GLU A 121 3.66 3.24 -2.78
C GLU A 121 3.93 4.00 -4.08
N ILE A 122 3.49 5.27 -4.13
CA ILE A 122 3.86 6.17 -5.23
C ILE A 122 5.25 6.73 -4.94
N VAL A 123 6.24 6.30 -5.72
CA VAL A 123 7.62 6.77 -5.63
C VAL A 123 7.82 7.88 -6.66
N LYS A 124 8.37 9.02 -6.21
CA LYS A 124 8.65 10.17 -7.09
C LYS A 124 10.12 10.17 -7.47
N GLU A 125 10.40 10.29 -8.76
CA GLU A 125 11.74 10.45 -9.32
C GLU A 125 11.74 11.62 -10.30
N GLY A 126 12.24 12.77 -9.84
CA GLY A 126 12.14 14.02 -10.59
C GLY A 126 10.68 14.41 -10.86
N ARG A 127 10.27 14.41 -12.14
CA ARG A 127 8.87 14.65 -12.55
C ARG A 127 8.06 13.37 -12.72
N SER A 128 8.71 12.21 -12.73
CA SER A 128 8.06 10.92 -12.92
C SER A 128 7.49 10.39 -11.61
N ARG A 129 6.41 9.62 -11.74
CA ARG A 129 5.76 8.90 -10.63
C ARG A 129 5.68 7.43 -11.00
N HIS A 130 6.33 6.59 -10.20
CA HIS A 130 6.33 5.14 -10.33
C HIS A 130 5.49 4.53 -9.22
N LEU A 131 5.05 3.29 -9.39
CA LEU A 131 4.32 2.53 -8.38
C LEU A 131 5.19 1.38 -7.90
N ALA A 132 5.62 1.42 -6.63
CA ALA A 132 6.23 0.27 -5.98
C ALA A 132 5.11 -0.58 -5.36
N ILE A 133 5.02 -1.84 -5.76
CA ILE A 133 4.09 -2.82 -5.19
C ILE A 133 4.84 -3.78 -4.27
N TYR A 134 4.26 -4.07 -3.12
CA TYR A 134 4.85 -4.84 -2.03
C TYR A 134 4.02 -6.10 -1.79
N TYR A 135 4.56 -7.25 -2.19
CA TYR A 135 3.96 -8.56 -1.98
C TYR A 135 4.50 -9.18 -0.68
N PRO A 136 3.66 -9.47 0.32
CA PRO A 136 4.07 -10.02 1.61
C PRO A 136 4.64 -11.43 1.44
N VAL A 137 5.85 -11.67 1.94
CA VAL A 137 6.50 -12.99 1.87
C VAL A 137 7.11 -13.40 3.21
N THR A 138 7.41 -14.68 3.34
CA THR A 138 8.27 -15.25 4.39
C THR A 138 9.35 -16.12 3.73
N ALA A 139 10.48 -16.32 4.42
CA ALA A 139 11.49 -17.26 3.96
C ALA A 139 10.91 -18.69 4.01
N ALA A 140 11.13 -19.45 2.94
CA ALA A 140 10.87 -20.87 2.92
C ALA A 140 11.86 -21.56 3.86
N TRP A 141 11.35 -22.44 4.73
CA TRP A 141 12.21 -23.29 5.54
C TRP A 141 12.92 -24.30 4.63
N ILE A 142 14.20 -24.05 4.33
CA ILE A 142 15.07 -25.08 3.76
C ILE A 142 15.50 -25.97 4.93
N ALA A 143 14.91 -27.16 5.03
CA ALA A 143 15.48 -28.19 5.87
C ALA A 143 16.89 -28.46 5.36
N SER A 144 17.91 -28.08 6.13
CA SER A 144 19.27 -28.51 5.83
C SER A 144 19.27 -30.04 5.88
N ALA A 145 19.55 -30.68 4.75
CA ALA A 145 19.76 -32.12 4.71
C ALA A 145 20.94 -32.44 5.64
N ALA A 146 20.64 -33.17 6.71
CA ALA A 146 21.62 -33.74 7.63
C ALA A 146 22.38 -34.89 6.98
#